data_AF-A0A7W6G946-F1
#
_entry.id   AF-A0A7W6G946-F1
#
_cell.length_a   1.000
_cell.length_b   1.000
_cell.length_c   1.000
_cell.angle_alpha   90.00
_cell.angle_beta   90.00
_cell.angle_gamma   90.00
#
_symmetry.space_group_name_H-M   'P 1'
#
loop_
_entity.id
_entity.type
_entity.pdbx_description
1 polymer ?
#
loop_
_entity_poly.entity_id
_entity_poly.type
_entity_poly.pdbx_seq_one_letter_code
_entity_poly.pdbx_strand_id
1 'polypeptide(L)'
;MDFVSYKDRKSIATALKEIYRAVDAQVAEEAITAFEASPWGQKYPAIGQSWRRAWEQVIPFFAFPGEVRRIIYTTNAIEALNSKLRRAVRARVLSSAEN
;
A
#
# COMPACT_ATOMS: atom_id res chain seq x y z
N MET A 1 -9.79 2.99 4.21
CA MET A 1 -10.20 1.73 4.88
C MET A 1 -11.27 2.06 5.93
N ASP A 2 -12.28 2.83 5.54
CA ASP A 2 -13.26 3.36 6.51
C ASP A 2 -14.35 2.33 6.83
N PHE A 3 -14.47 1.30 6.01
CA PHE A 3 -15.35 0.14 6.19
C PHE A 3 -14.70 -1.04 6.95
N VAL A 4 -13.43 -0.91 7.37
CA VAL A 4 -12.71 -1.94 8.15
C VAL A 4 -12.52 -1.47 9.58
N SER A 5 -12.92 -2.32 10.53
CA SER A 5 -12.77 -2.03 11.96
C SER A 5 -11.30 -1.78 12.30
N TYR A 6 -11.02 -0.81 13.19
CA TYR A 6 -9.64 -0.46 13.54
C TYR A 6 -8.84 -1.67 14.06
N LYS A 7 -9.49 -2.56 14.82
CA LYS A 7 -8.89 -3.77 15.39
C LYS A 7 -8.42 -4.76 14.32
N ASP A 8 -9.10 -4.82 13.18
CA ASP A 8 -8.81 -5.79 12.13
C ASP A 8 -7.78 -5.28 11.11
N ARG A 9 -7.56 -3.96 11.03
CA ARG A 9 -6.70 -3.33 10.00
C ARG A 9 -5.30 -3.92 9.94
N LYS A 10 -4.66 -4.18 11.09
CA LYS A 10 -3.28 -4.70 11.13
C LYS A 10 -3.19 -6.12 10.56
N SER A 11 -4.15 -6.96 10.91
CA SER A 11 -4.21 -8.36 10.46
C SER A 11 -4.51 -8.44 8.97
N ILE A 12 -5.50 -7.65 8.51
CA ILE A 12 -5.84 -7.55 7.09
C ILE A 12 -4.67 -7.00 6.27
N ALA A 13 -4.02 -5.93 6.74
CA ALA A 13 -2.85 -5.37 6.06
C ALA A 13 -1.69 -6.39 5.98
N THR A 14 -1.60 -7.33 6.92
CA THR A 14 -0.63 -8.42 6.87
C THR A 14 -1.03 -9.46 5.81
N ALA A 15 -2.29 -9.86 5.75
CA ALA A 15 -2.79 -10.79 4.74
C ALA A 15 -2.66 -10.22 3.31
N LEU A 16 -2.93 -8.93 3.13
CA LEU A 16 -2.82 -8.26 1.83
C LEU A 16 -1.36 -8.09 1.34
N LYS A 17 -0.34 -8.32 2.20
CA LYS A 17 1.06 -8.22 1.76
C LYS A 17 1.42 -9.24 0.70
N GLU A 18 0.79 -10.41 0.76
CA GLU A 18 1.08 -11.51 -0.16
C GLU A 18 0.76 -11.13 -1.61
N ILE A 19 -0.22 -10.23 -1.84
CA ILE A 19 -0.59 -9.76 -3.17
C ILE A 19 0.56 -8.97 -3.81
N TYR A 20 1.02 -7.88 -3.17
CA TYR A 20 2.05 -7.01 -3.77
C TYR A 20 3.49 -7.51 -3.57
N ARG A 21 3.70 -8.56 -2.76
CA ARG A 21 4.99 -9.25 -2.62
C ARG A 21 5.14 -10.43 -3.58
N ALA A 22 4.07 -10.86 -4.23
CA ALA A 22 4.09 -11.95 -5.20
C ALA A 22 5.15 -11.70 -6.30
N VAL A 23 5.71 -12.78 -6.85
CA VAL A 23 6.81 -12.67 -7.82
C VAL A 23 6.36 -12.06 -9.15
N ASP A 24 5.14 -12.33 -9.57
CA ASP A 24 4.52 -11.83 -10.80
C ASP A 24 3.00 -11.62 -10.62
N ALA A 25 2.34 -11.16 -11.70
CA ALA A 25 0.91 -10.89 -11.68
C ALA A 25 0.06 -12.16 -11.50
N GLN A 26 0.50 -13.32 -12.01
CA GLN A 26 -0.26 -14.56 -11.88
C GLN A 26 -0.30 -15.01 -10.41
N VAL A 27 0.85 -15.03 -9.73
CA VAL A 27 0.93 -15.38 -8.30
C VAL A 27 0.17 -14.37 -7.45
N ALA A 28 0.15 -13.10 -7.83
CA ALA A 28 -0.65 -12.07 -7.14
C ALA A 28 -2.15 -12.29 -7.32
N GLU A 29 -2.61 -12.73 -8.49
CA GLU A 29 -4.02 -13.05 -8.73
C GLU A 29 -4.48 -14.28 -7.93
N GLU A 30 -3.62 -15.29 -7.82
CA GLU A 30 -3.83 -16.43 -6.93
C GLU A 30 -3.91 -15.97 -5.47
N ALA A 31 -3.05 -15.04 -5.05
CA ALA A 31 -3.08 -14.46 -3.71
C ALA A 31 -4.38 -13.65 -3.44
N ILE A 32 -4.92 -12.94 -4.44
CA ILE A 32 -6.23 -12.28 -4.33
C ILE A 32 -7.32 -13.34 -4.12
N THR A 33 -7.31 -14.41 -4.91
CA THR A 33 -8.28 -15.51 -4.80
C THR A 33 -8.21 -16.18 -3.43
N ALA A 34 -6.99 -16.45 -2.94
CA ALA A 34 -6.77 -17.01 -1.61
C ALA A 34 -7.24 -16.04 -0.50
N PHE A 35 -7.01 -14.74 -0.65
CA PHE A 35 -7.51 -13.73 0.28
C PHE A 35 -9.04 -13.71 0.29
N GLU A 36 -9.70 -13.76 -0.87
CA GLU A 36 -11.16 -13.80 -1.01
C GLU A 36 -11.77 -15.03 -0.30
N ALA A 37 -11.12 -16.19 -0.40
CA ALA A 37 -11.53 -17.41 0.30
C ALA A 37 -11.23 -17.39 1.82
N SER A 38 -10.34 -16.52 2.28
CA SER A 38 -9.96 -16.44 3.70
C SER A 38 -11.08 -15.87 4.59
N PRO A 39 -11.02 -16.08 5.92
CA PRO A 39 -11.97 -15.44 6.85
C PRO A 39 -12.04 -13.92 6.71
N TRP A 40 -10.93 -13.27 6.32
CA TRP A 40 -10.91 -11.82 6.07
C TRP A 40 -11.62 -11.44 4.78
N GLY A 41 -11.44 -12.21 3.71
CA GLY A 41 -12.15 -12.00 2.44
C GLY A 41 -13.65 -12.21 2.58
N GLN A 42 -14.06 -13.22 3.35
CA GLN A 42 -15.47 -13.47 3.65
C GLN A 42 -16.09 -12.40 4.56
N LYS A 43 -15.35 -11.91 5.56
CA LYS A 43 -15.80 -10.83 6.45
C LYS A 43 -15.84 -9.47 5.76
N TYR A 44 -14.92 -9.21 4.83
CA TYR A 44 -14.78 -7.94 4.12
C TYR A 44 -14.68 -8.14 2.60
N PRO A 45 -15.74 -8.62 1.93
CA PRO A 45 -15.72 -8.98 0.51
C PRO A 45 -15.42 -7.80 -0.42
N ALA A 46 -15.77 -6.59 0.01
CA ALA A 46 -15.47 -5.36 -0.72
C ALA A 46 -13.96 -5.16 -0.96
N ILE A 47 -13.08 -5.73 -0.12
CA ILE A 47 -11.63 -5.64 -0.32
C ILE A 47 -11.22 -6.42 -1.57
N GLY A 48 -11.58 -7.70 -1.68
CA GLY A 48 -11.29 -8.52 -2.86
C GLY A 48 -11.87 -7.91 -4.13
N GLN A 49 -13.14 -7.49 -4.08
CA GLN A 49 -13.79 -6.79 -5.19
C GLN A 49 -13.06 -5.52 -5.62
N SER A 50 -12.51 -4.75 -4.68
CA SER A 50 -11.76 -3.54 -5.01
C SER A 50 -10.45 -3.86 -5.76
N TRP A 51 -9.75 -4.93 -5.38
CA TRP A 51 -8.58 -5.43 -6.10
C TRP A 51 -8.94 -5.90 -7.50
N ARG A 52 -10.02 -6.69 -7.65
CA ARG A 52 -10.49 -7.17 -8.96
C ARG A 52 -10.84 -6.03 -9.90
N ARG A 53 -11.54 -5.00 -9.40
CA ARG A 53 -11.88 -3.81 -10.21
C ARG A 53 -10.66 -3.02 -10.65
N ALA A 54 -9.62 -2.98 -9.83
CA ALA A 54 -8.39 -2.25 -10.10
C ALA A 54 -7.30 -3.11 -10.75
N TRP A 55 -7.62 -4.36 -11.13
CA TRP A 55 -6.60 -5.36 -11.45
C TRP A 55 -5.73 -4.97 -12.64
N GLU A 56 -6.34 -4.48 -13.71
CA GLU A 56 -5.61 -3.99 -14.91
C GLU A 56 -4.62 -2.86 -14.58
N GLN A 57 -4.92 -2.04 -13.58
CA GLN A 57 -4.02 -0.97 -13.14
C GLN A 57 -2.91 -1.49 -12.21
N VAL A 58 -3.10 -2.65 -11.59
CA VAL A 58 -2.13 -3.31 -10.72
C VAL A 58 -1.14 -4.14 -11.52
N ILE A 59 -1.53 -4.78 -12.63
CA ILE A 59 -0.63 -5.63 -13.44
C ILE A 59 0.72 -4.96 -13.77
N PRO A 60 0.77 -3.68 -14.24
CA PRO A 60 2.04 -3.01 -14.55
C PRO A 60 3.02 -2.92 -13.37
N PHE A 61 2.53 -2.97 -12.13
CA PHE A 61 3.39 -2.99 -10.95
C PHE A 61 4.37 -4.18 -10.99
N PHE A 62 3.93 -5.34 -11.48
CA PHE A 62 4.74 -6.56 -11.52
C PHE A 62 5.81 -6.56 -12.63
N ALA A 63 5.76 -5.61 -13.57
CA ALA A 63 6.82 -5.42 -14.56
C ALA A 63 8.10 -4.83 -13.95
N PHE A 64 8.02 -4.23 -12.75
CA PHE A 64 9.17 -3.69 -12.06
C PHE A 64 9.97 -4.78 -11.31
N PRO A 65 11.31 -4.67 -11.27
CA PRO A 65 12.15 -5.51 -10.40
C PRO A 65 11.71 -5.42 -8.93
N GLY A 66 11.92 -6.51 -8.17
CA GLY A 66 11.47 -6.60 -6.77
C GLY A 66 11.99 -5.46 -5.86
N GLU A 67 13.19 -4.96 -6.11
CA GLU A 67 13.76 -3.81 -5.38
C GLU A 67 12.99 -2.51 -5.65
N VAL A 68 12.62 -2.26 -6.90
CA VAL A 68 11.83 -1.09 -7.30
C VAL A 68 10.41 -1.21 -6.73
N ARG A 69 9.80 -2.40 -6.80
CA ARG A 69 8.51 -2.66 -6.18
C ARG A 69 8.52 -2.42 -4.67
N ARG A 70 9.60 -2.81 -3.99
CA ARG A 70 9.80 -2.52 -2.56
C ARG A 70 9.75 -1.03 -2.29
N ILE A 71 10.45 -0.22 -3.08
CA ILE A 71 10.42 1.24 -2.94
C ILE A 71 8.99 1.77 -3.09
N ILE A 72 8.24 1.29 -4.10
CA ILE A 72 6.87 1.72 -4.40
C ILE A 72 5.90 1.42 -3.24
N TYR A 73 5.91 0.20 -2.69
CA TYR A 73 4.98 -0.15 -1.60
C TYR A 73 5.46 0.30 -0.21
N THR A 74 6.74 0.70 -0.07
CA THR A 74 7.22 1.32 1.18
C THR A 74 6.98 2.81 1.13
N THR A 75 6.02 3.30 1.94
CA THR A 75 5.83 4.74 2.11
C THR A 75 7.04 5.43 2.73
N ASN A 76 7.95 4.69 3.37
CA ASN A 76 9.14 5.18 4.06
C ASN A 76 9.97 6.20 3.27
N ALA A 77 10.25 5.97 1.98
CA ALA A 77 11.07 6.89 1.19
C ALA A 77 10.33 8.20 0.90
N ILE A 78 9.06 8.11 0.55
CA ILE A 78 8.18 9.24 0.26
C ILE A 78 7.89 10.03 1.55
N GLU A 79 7.64 9.34 2.67
CA GLU A 79 7.44 9.93 3.99
C GLU A 79 8.71 10.63 4.50
N ALA A 80 9.88 10.01 4.34
CA ALA A 80 11.16 10.61 4.69
C ALA A 80 11.42 11.89 3.88
N LEU A 81 11.14 11.87 2.58
CA LEU A 81 11.22 13.05 1.71
C LEU A 81 10.27 14.15 2.18
N ASN A 82 8.99 13.82 2.39
CA ASN A 82 7.97 14.76 2.88
C ASN A 82 8.34 15.34 4.25
N SER A 83 8.93 14.54 5.13
CA SER A 83 9.42 14.99 6.44
C SER A 83 10.55 16.02 6.30
N LYS A 84 11.55 15.73 5.46
CA LYS A 84 12.66 16.65 5.17
C LYS A 84 12.15 17.97 4.57
N LEU A 85 11.25 17.90 3.58
CA LEU A 85 10.68 19.08 2.93
C LEU A 85 9.93 19.97 3.94
N ARG A 86 9.05 19.39 4.76
CA ARG A 86 8.31 20.14 5.79
C ARG A 86 9.24 20.81 6.80
N ARG A 87 10.34 20.15 7.18
CA ARG A 87 11.34 20.74 8.08
C ARG A 87 12.04 21.94 7.44
N ALA A 88 12.46 21.82 6.18
CA ALA A 88 13.11 22.90 5.45
C ALA A 88 12.19 24.13 5.29
N VAL A 89 10.93 23.92 4.95
CA VAL A 89 9.94 24.99 4.82
C VAL A 89 9.71 25.72 6.16
N ARG A 90 9.53 24.98 7.27
CA ARG A 90 9.37 25.61 8.59
C ARG A 90 10.55 26.47 9.00
N ALA A 91 11.78 26.00 8.77
CA ALA A 91 12.98 26.76 9.10
C ALA A 91 13.05 28.11 8.36
N ARG A 92 12.62 28.12 7.09
CA ARG A 92 12.59 29.35 6.27
C ARG A 92 11.49 30.34 6.68
N VAL A 93 10.33 29.84 7.12
CA VAL A 93 9.25 30.69 7.65
C VAL A 93 9.67 31.36 8.94
N LEU A 94 10.31 30.61 9.85
CA LEU A 94 10.83 31.15 11.11
C LEU A 94 11.90 32.22 10.88
N SER A 95 12.87 31.96 9.99
CA SER A 95 13.91 32.95 9.67
C SER A 95 13.39 34.20 8.98
N SER A 96 12.21 34.15 8.35
CA SER A 96 11.56 35.32 7.72
C SER A 96 10.64 36.07 8.69
N ALA A 97 10.34 35.51 9.86
CA ALA A 97 9.57 36.17 10.92
C ALA A 97 10.46 36.84 11.97
N GLU A 98 11.76 36.53 11.98
CA GLU A 98 12.78 37.11 12.87
C GLU A 98 13.52 38.31 12.25
N ASN A 99 13.19 38.66 11.00
CA ASN A 99 13.75 39.79 10.22
C ASN A 99 12.64 40.79 9.88
#